data_AF-A0A6B2CYA4-F1
#
_entry.id   AF-A0A6B2CYA4-F1
#
_cell.length_a   1.000
_cell.length_b   1.000
_cell.length_c   1.000
_cell.angle_alpha   90.00
_cell.angle_beta   90.00
_cell.angle_gamma   90.00
#
_symmetry.space_group_name_H-M   'P 1'
#
loop_
_entity.id
_entity.type
_entity.pdbx_description
1 polymer ?
#
loop_
_entity_poly.entity_id
_entity_poly.type
_entity_poly.pdbx_seq_one_letter_code
_entity_poly.pdbx_strand_id
1 'polypeptide(L)'
;MGVALVVTVAVAYAVGYAMYKSRRVEAAALPILDVLQSVPILGFFPLALYVFITLLPAVGAELAAVFLIFTSMAWNLIFGVYQSLKTLPREYAEYAQLYLNERLSLGHVYVPAALRSVYYNVLISWANAFFFITASEVITLGTEIKLFGIGSLVVSAFENNDYATAYVGIVAGVLANLALYVFVLRRLVEEVPQPPAYLLEKLAVWVKHGFYVVLGGVVLFLALVIYYALQSPISMPVLEDLWRGFVNSVLDSPYSFARVLTVLGISAALGLPTLAAVVKRPRLELGVLISLSILSSVPAVFLYPLFASFVKGEALALVLLIPGSVVYTVFNLLAARRDVPLELVKAYRIGGVVYYLHVLIPASFPYLVTGLLTAWGGAWNATVVAEPLADVTGLGSYMGSAAERGDVAGLLASVLVMTSIVVAVNKRVWKKLYEAAARWRS
;
A
#
# COMPACT_ATOMS: atom_id res chain seq x y z
N MET A 1 1.64 -14.78 2.07
CA MET A 1 0.51 -14.01 1.48
C MET A 1 -0.87 -14.57 1.80
N GLY A 2 -1.20 -15.82 1.43
CA GLY A 2 -2.56 -16.36 1.62
C GLY A 2 -3.09 -16.30 3.06
N VAL A 3 -2.25 -16.65 4.04
CA VAL A 3 -2.59 -16.52 5.48
C VAL A 3 -2.93 -15.08 5.85
N ALA A 4 -2.08 -14.12 5.45
CA ALA A 4 -2.31 -12.70 5.71
C ALA A 4 -3.65 -12.24 5.11
N LEU A 5 -3.96 -12.65 3.87
CA LEU A 5 -5.24 -12.30 3.23
C LEU A 5 -6.46 -12.76 4.03
N VAL A 6 -6.46 -14.02 4.49
CA VAL A 6 -7.56 -14.58 5.28
C VAL A 6 -7.74 -13.81 6.60
N VAL A 7 -6.63 -13.54 7.29
CA VAL A 7 -6.63 -12.73 8.52
C VAL A 7 -7.16 -11.32 8.23
N THR A 8 -6.72 -10.69 7.14
CA THR A 8 -7.15 -9.34 6.78
C THR A 8 -8.65 -9.28 6.49
N VAL A 9 -9.20 -10.23 5.71
CA VAL A 9 -10.64 -10.28 5.44
C VAL A 9 -11.43 -10.47 6.72
N ALA A 10 -10.96 -11.33 7.63
CA ALA A 10 -11.59 -11.53 8.93
C ALA A 10 -11.59 -10.23 9.76
N VAL A 11 -10.44 -9.54 9.85
CA VAL A 11 -10.33 -8.25 10.56
C VAL A 11 -11.19 -7.17 9.90
N ALA A 12 -11.26 -7.13 8.58
CA ALA A 12 -12.06 -6.16 7.83
C ALA A 12 -13.55 -6.29 8.14
N TYR A 13 -14.09 -7.51 8.17
CA TYR A 13 -15.47 -7.76 8.58
C TYR A 13 -15.72 -7.37 10.05
N ALA A 14 -14.80 -7.70 10.95
CA ALA A 14 -14.92 -7.38 12.37
C ALA A 14 -14.91 -5.87 12.64
N VAL A 15 -13.90 -5.16 12.13
CA VAL A 15 -13.71 -3.72 12.36
C VAL A 15 -14.73 -2.91 11.54
N GLY A 16 -14.93 -3.25 10.27
CA GLY A 16 -15.86 -2.54 9.39
C GLY A 16 -17.31 -2.62 9.88
N TYR A 17 -17.75 -3.79 10.37
CA TYR A 17 -19.08 -3.92 10.98
C TYR A 17 -19.19 -3.17 12.31
N ALA A 18 -18.17 -3.22 13.17
CA ALA A 18 -18.19 -2.49 14.44
C ALA A 18 -18.27 -0.96 14.24
N MET A 19 -17.55 -0.44 13.26
CA MET A 19 -17.63 0.97 12.84
C MET A 19 -19.02 1.31 12.28
N TYR A 20 -19.63 0.43 11.48
CA TYR A 20 -21.00 0.63 10.99
C TYR A 20 -22.04 0.65 12.12
N LYS A 21 -21.93 -0.26 13.10
CA LYS A 21 -22.92 -0.42 14.19
C LYS A 21 -22.84 0.68 15.25
N SER A 22 -21.65 1.16 15.57
CA SER A 22 -21.44 2.09 16.69
C SER A 22 -20.77 3.39 16.26
N ARG A 23 -21.49 4.52 16.40
CA ARG A 23 -20.93 5.86 16.15
C ARG A 23 -19.71 6.17 17.01
N ARG A 24 -19.61 5.60 18.22
CA ARG A 24 -18.44 5.79 19.10
C ARG A 24 -17.21 5.06 18.54
N VAL A 25 -17.39 3.83 18.06
CA VAL A 25 -16.31 3.06 17.41
C VAL A 25 -15.91 3.73 16.11
N GLU A 26 -16.87 4.19 15.31
CA GLU A 26 -16.61 4.94 14.08
C GLU A 26 -15.74 6.19 14.35
N ALA A 27 -16.15 7.03 15.30
CA ALA A 27 -15.47 8.28 15.63
C ALA A 27 -14.05 8.06 16.19
N ALA A 28 -13.79 6.94 16.87
CA ALA A 28 -12.47 6.59 17.39
C ALA A 28 -11.59 5.91 16.33
N ALA A 29 -12.15 4.98 15.55
CA ALA A 29 -11.40 4.17 14.59
C ALA A 29 -10.96 4.97 13.37
N LEU A 30 -11.79 5.88 12.84
CA LEU A 30 -11.47 6.63 11.62
C LEU A 30 -10.15 7.42 11.74
N PRO A 31 -9.93 8.27 12.77
CA PRO A 31 -8.66 8.99 12.92
C PRO A 31 -7.46 8.06 13.11
N ILE A 32 -7.64 6.93 13.80
CA ILE A 32 -6.57 5.96 14.04
C ILE A 32 -6.19 5.28 12.72
N LEU A 33 -7.17 4.76 11.98
CA LEU A 33 -6.96 4.13 10.68
C LEU A 33 -6.35 5.11 9.68
N ASP A 34 -6.74 6.39 9.70
CA ASP A 34 -6.17 7.44 8.86
C ASP A 34 -4.68 7.71 9.13
N VAL A 35 -4.27 7.67 10.40
CA VAL A 35 -2.86 7.81 10.77
C VAL A 35 -2.10 6.53 10.43
N LEU A 36 -2.62 5.37 10.80
CA LEU A 36 -1.94 4.09 10.58
C LEU A 36 -1.74 3.76 9.10
N GLN A 37 -2.71 4.10 8.23
CA GLN A 37 -2.55 3.91 6.78
C GLN A 37 -1.50 4.84 6.15
N SER A 38 -1.10 5.91 6.84
CA SER A 38 -0.08 6.85 6.38
C SER A 38 1.34 6.40 6.75
N VAL A 39 1.50 5.38 7.60
CA VAL A 39 2.82 4.87 8.00
C VAL A 39 3.41 4.06 6.85
N PRO A 40 4.62 4.39 6.35
CA PRO A 40 5.28 3.60 5.33
C PRO A 40 5.58 2.19 5.85
N ILE A 41 5.02 1.20 5.16
CA ILE A 41 4.96 -0.19 5.60
C ILE A 41 6.36 -0.80 5.67
N LEU A 42 7.15 -0.61 4.62
CA LEU A 42 8.54 -1.07 4.60
C LEU A 42 9.41 -0.34 5.62
N GLY A 43 9.05 0.90 5.95
CA GLY A 43 9.80 1.69 6.92
C GLY A 43 9.80 1.06 8.31
N PHE A 44 8.66 0.56 8.78
CA PHE A 44 8.59 -0.10 10.09
C PHE A 44 8.95 -1.59 10.07
N PHE A 45 9.22 -2.19 8.90
CA PHE A 45 9.47 -3.63 8.81
C PHE A 45 10.65 -4.12 9.66
N PRO A 46 11.83 -3.46 9.68
CA PRO A 46 12.93 -3.85 10.56
C PRO A 46 12.53 -3.84 12.05
N LEU A 47 11.69 -2.90 12.46
CA LEU A 47 11.17 -2.86 13.83
C LEU A 47 10.20 -4.03 14.10
N ALA A 48 9.35 -4.36 13.13
CA ALA A 48 8.49 -5.54 13.24
C ALA A 48 9.32 -6.82 13.37
N LEU A 49 10.39 -6.98 12.56
CA LEU A 49 11.34 -8.08 12.70
C LEU A 49 11.92 -8.15 14.12
N TYR A 50 12.40 -7.02 14.65
CA TYR A 50 12.94 -6.95 16.00
C TYR A 50 11.93 -7.46 17.05
N VAL A 51 10.71 -6.94 17.00
CA VAL A 51 9.65 -7.32 17.96
C VAL A 51 9.31 -8.80 17.83
N PHE A 52 8.99 -9.29 16.63
CA PHE A 52 8.54 -10.68 16.47
C PHE A 52 9.66 -11.69 16.72
N ILE A 53 10.91 -11.41 16.34
CA ILE A 53 12.06 -12.28 16.64
C ILE A 53 12.33 -12.32 18.15
N THR A 54 12.24 -11.17 18.83
CA THR A 54 12.42 -11.12 20.30
C THR A 54 11.33 -11.90 21.02
N LEU A 55 10.08 -11.81 20.56
CA LEU A 55 8.94 -12.51 21.16
C LEU A 55 8.90 -14.00 20.83
N LEU A 56 9.20 -14.37 19.59
CA LEU A 56 9.06 -15.72 19.06
C LEU A 56 10.27 -16.07 18.16
N PRO A 57 11.45 -16.39 18.73
CA PRO A 57 12.69 -16.54 17.96
C PRO A 57 12.63 -17.54 16.80
N ALA A 58 11.84 -18.61 16.93
CA ALA A 58 11.75 -19.67 15.92
C ALA A 58 10.91 -19.30 14.68
N VAL A 59 9.90 -18.43 14.83
CA VAL A 59 8.93 -18.09 13.77
C VAL A 59 8.76 -16.59 13.56
N GLY A 60 9.51 -15.77 14.29
CA GLY A 60 9.33 -14.33 14.37
C GLY A 60 9.52 -13.62 13.05
N ALA A 61 10.53 -14.03 12.26
CA ALA A 61 10.79 -13.42 10.96
C ALA A 61 9.60 -13.63 9.98
N GLU A 62 9.07 -14.86 9.92
CA GLU A 62 7.89 -15.20 9.11
C GLU A 62 6.63 -14.45 9.59
N LEU A 63 6.43 -14.35 10.91
CA LEU A 63 5.32 -13.60 11.48
C LEU A 63 5.43 -12.10 11.20
N ALA A 64 6.64 -11.54 11.21
CA ALA A 64 6.87 -10.15 10.82
C ALA A 64 6.50 -9.91 9.35
N ALA A 65 6.86 -10.84 8.45
CA ALA A 65 6.46 -10.75 7.04
C ALA A 65 4.94 -10.90 6.86
N VAL A 66 4.29 -11.82 7.58
CA VAL A 66 2.82 -11.94 7.59
C VAL A 66 2.17 -10.66 8.11
N PHE A 67 2.71 -10.07 9.19
CA PHE A 67 2.23 -8.81 9.75
C PHE A 67 2.39 -7.66 8.76
N LEU A 68 3.56 -7.55 8.11
CA LEU A 68 3.82 -6.57 7.07
C LEU A 68 2.79 -6.68 5.93
N ILE A 69 2.62 -7.89 5.39
CA ILE A 69 1.66 -8.14 4.32
C ILE A 69 0.24 -7.84 4.79
N PHE A 70 -0.16 -8.25 5.99
CA PHE A 70 -1.46 -7.92 6.58
C PHE A 70 -1.70 -6.40 6.58
N THR A 71 -0.75 -5.60 7.09
CA THR A 71 -0.91 -4.14 7.16
C THR A 71 -1.06 -3.50 5.78
N SER A 72 -0.43 -4.04 4.74
CA SER A 72 -0.59 -3.56 3.35
C SER A 72 -1.98 -3.80 2.75
N MET A 73 -2.71 -4.76 3.28
CA MET A 73 -4.05 -5.14 2.82
C MET A 73 -5.16 -4.63 3.75
N ALA A 74 -4.83 -4.23 4.98
CA ALA A 74 -5.83 -3.97 6.01
C ALA A 74 -6.73 -2.78 5.66
N TRP A 75 -6.15 -1.70 5.19
CA TRP A 75 -6.85 -0.42 5.07
C TRP A 75 -7.96 -0.46 4.02
N ASN A 76 -7.65 -0.88 2.80
CA ASN A 76 -8.62 -0.95 1.71
C ASN A 76 -9.73 -1.98 1.97
N LEU A 77 -9.43 -3.12 2.60
CA LEU A 77 -10.45 -4.10 2.98
C LEU A 77 -11.35 -3.61 4.11
N ILE A 78 -10.80 -3.00 5.19
CA ILE A 78 -11.60 -2.43 6.28
C ILE A 78 -12.54 -1.34 5.75
N PHE A 79 -12.01 -0.38 5.01
CA PHE A 79 -12.81 0.70 4.44
C PHE A 79 -13.81 0.20 3.39
N GLY A 80 -13.40 -0.78 2.57
CA GLY A 80 -14.26 -1.41 1.57
C GLY A 80 -15.48 -2.08 2.20
N VAL A 81 -15.31 -2.86 3.27
CA VAL A 81 -16.42 -3.45 4.01
C VAL A 81 -17.27 -2.36 4.66
N TYR A 82 -16.65 -1.46 5.41
CA TYR A 82 -17.35 -0.39 6.13
C TYR A 82 -18.24 0.47 5.20
N GLN A 83 -17.72 0.88 4.05
CA GLN A 83 -18.48 1.67 3.07
C GLN A 83 -19.64 0.87 2.48
N SER A 84 -19.43 -0.40 2.12
CA SER A 84 -20.51 -1.25 1.60
C SER A 84 -21.67 -1.41 2.57
N LEU A 85 -21.36 -1.56 3.86
CA LEU A 85 -22.40 -1.65 4.90
C LEU A 85 -23.14 -0.31 5.08
N LYS A 86 -22.46 0.84 4.98
CA LYS A 86 -23.10 2.16 5.04
C LYS A 86 -23.99 2.47 3.84
N THR A 87 -23.65 1.93 2.66
CA THR A 87 -24.43 2.13 1.43
C THR A 87 -25.58 1.12 1.26
N LEU A 88 -25.74 0.18 2.20
CA LEU A 88 -26.83 -0.79 2.17
C LEU A 88 -28.19 -0.05 2.23
N PRO A 89 -29.11 -0.27 1.27
CA PRO A 89 -30.42 0.36 1.29
C PRO A 89 -31.18 0.03 2.58
N ARG A 90 -31.90 1.03 3.11
CA ARG A 90 -32.55 0.94 4.44
C ARG A 90 -33.58 -0.18 4.49
N GLU A 91 -34.26 -0.41 3.38
CA GLU A 91 -35.29 -1.43 3.24
C GLU A 91 -34.73 -2.82 3.56
N TYR A 92 -33.54 -3.17 3.05
CA TYR A 92 -32.91 -4.45 3.35
C TYR A 92 -32.58 -4.62 4.83
N ALA A 93 -32.12 -3.54 5.48
CA ALA A 93 -31.81 -3.56 6.90
C ALA A 93 -33.08 -3.67 7.76
N GLU A 94 -34.14 -2.96 7.40
CA GLU A 94 -35.45 -2.99 8.08
C GLU A 94 -36.13 -4.35 7.93
N TYR A 95 -36.17 -4.92 6.72
CA TYR A 95 -36.70 -6.27 6.49
C TYR A 95 -35.92 -7.33 7.26
N ALA A 96 -34.59 -7.22 7.30
CA ALA A 96 -33.76 -8.14 8.07
C ALA A 96 -34.05 -8.07 9.58
N GLN A 97 -34.32 -6.88 10.12
CA GLN A 97 -34.67 -6.71 11.54
C GLN A 97 -36.07 -7.22 11.87
N LEU A 98 -37.01 -7.14 10.91
CA LEU A 98 -38.39 -7.61 11.11
C LEU A 98 -38.51 -9.14 11.04
N TYR A 99 -37.79 -9.77 10.11
CA TYR A 99 -37.98 -11.19 9.77
C TYR A 99 -36.84 -12.12 10.21
N LEU A 100 -35.64 -11.60 10.52
CA LEU A 100 -34.47 -12.41 10.88
C LEU A 100 -33.98 -12.09 12.30
N ASN A 101 -33.45 -13.10 12.97
CA ASN A 101 -32.67 -12.87 14.19
C ASN A 101 -31.32 -12.23 13.86
N GLU A 102 -30.63 -11.66 14.86
CA GLU A 102 -29.36 -10.95 14.65
C GLU A 102 -28.30 -11.82 13.94
N ARG A 103 -28.21 -13.12 14.28
CA ARG A 103 -27.23 -14.03 13.67
C ARG A 103 -27.51 -14.27 12.18
N LEU A 104 -28.77 -14.52 11.83
CA LEU A 104 -29.18 -14.74 10.44
C LEU A 104 -29.07 -13.46 9.62
N SER A 105 -29.44 -12.32 10.20
CA SER A 105 -29.28 -10.99 9.59
C SER A 105 -27.82 -10.71 9.26
N LEU A 106 -26.90 -10.94 10.20
CA LEU A 106 -25.46 -10.80 9.98
C LEU A 106 -24.94 -11.72 8.87
N GLY A 107 -25.30 -13.00 8.92
CA GLY A 107 -24.81 -13.99 7.96
C GLY A 107 -25.37 -13.82 6.56
N HIS A 108 -26.66 -13.49 6.40
CA HIS A 108 -27.35 -13.54 5.12
C HIS A 108 -27.62 -12.18 4.48
N VAL A 109 -27.43 -11.08 5.24
CA VAL A 109 -27.63 -9.72 4.72
C VAL A 109 -26.33 -8.96 4.75
N TYR A 110 -25.71 -8.80 5.93
CA TYR A 110 -24.53 -7.95 6.07
C TYR A 110 -23.26 -8.54 5.44
N VAL A 111 -23.00 -9.85 5.60
CA VAL A 111 -21.84 -10.50 4.95
C VAL A 111 -21.94 -10.45 3.42
N PRO A 112 -23.05 -10.90 2.78
CA PRO A 112 -23.20 -10.83 1.33
C PRO A 112 -23.17 -9.40 0.78
N ALA A 113 -23.69 -8.42 1.53
CA ALA A 113 -23.69 -7.01 1.11
C ALA A 113 -22.28 -6.46 0.88
N ALA A 114 -21.29 -6.86 1.69
CA ALA A 114 -19.91 -6.43 1.53
C ALA A 114 -19.09 -7.33 0.60
N LEU A 115 -19.62 -8.49 0.20
CA LEU A 115 -18.86 -9.53 -0.50
C LEU A 115 -18.24 -9.03 -1.82
N ARG A 116 -19.00 -8.29 -2.63
CA ARG A 116 -18.51 -7.71 -3.90
C ARG A 116 -17.34 -6.75 -3.66
N SER A 117 -17.45 -5.91 -2.63
CA SER A 117 -16.38 -4.99 -2.24
C SER A 117 -15.15 -5.73 -1.74
N VAL A 118 -15.33 -6.81 -0.97
CA VAL A 118 -14.24 -7.67 -0.53
C VAL A 118 -13.50 -8.26 -1.73
N TYR A 119 -14.18 -8.92 -2.67
CA TYR A 119 -13.51 -9.51 -3.84
C TYR A 119 -12.72 -8.47 -4.66
N TYR A 120 -13.30 -7.30 -4.90
CA TYR A 120 -12.61 -6.22 -5.58
C TYR A 120 -11.37 -5.72 -4.82
N ASN A 121 -11.49 -5.52 -3.51
CA ASN A 121 -10.36 -5.07 -2.69
C ASN A 121 -9.30 -6.16 -2.49
N VAL A 122 -9.67 -7.44 -2.48
CA VAL A 122 -8.72 -8.57 -2.45
C VAL A 122 -7.81 -8.52 -3.68
N LEU A 123 -8.34 -8.22 -4.86
CA LEU A 123 -7.56 -8.09 -6.09
C LEU A 123 -6.43 -7.06 -5.94
N ILE A 124 -6.78 -5.85 -5.47
CA ILE A 124 -5.84 -4.74 -5.28
C ILE A 124 -4.84 -5.08 -4.16
N SER A 125 -5.35 -5.63 -3.06
CA SER A 125 -4.55 -6.04 -1.90
C SER A 125 -3.50 -7.08 -2.24
N TRP A 126 -3.84 -8.04 -3.12
CA TRP A 126 -2.92 -9.09 -3.54
C TRP A 126 -1.73 -8.53 -4.33
N ALA A 127 -2.00 -7.61 -5.27
CA ALA A 127 -0.95 -6.95 -6.03
C ALA A 127 0.02 -6.18 -5.11
N ASN A 128 -0.53 -5.41 -4.15
CA ASN A 128 0.29 -4.72 -3.15
C ASN A 128 1.11 -5.71 -2.31
N ALA A 129 0.50 -6.79 -1.85
CA ALA A 129 1.19 -7.78 -1.05
C ALA A 129 2.33 -8.49 -1.78
N PHE A 130 2.25 -8.65 -3.10
CA PHE A 130 3.34 -9.22 -3.88
C PHE A 130 4.57 -8.28 -3.89
N PHE A 131 4.34 -6.97 -3.90
CA PHE A 131 5.41 -5.99 -3.70
C PHE A 131 6.01 -6.08 -2.29
N PHE A 132 5.17 -6.15 -1.25
CA PHE A 132 5.67 -6.18 0.14
C PHE A 132 6.35 -7.49 0.53
N ILE A 133 5.90 -8.65 0.03
CA ILE A 133 6.57 -9.92 0.33
C ILE A 133 7.98 -9.97 -0.27
N THR A 134 8.13 -9.59 -1.54
CA THR A 134 9.44 -9.60 -2.21
C THR A 134 10.41 -8.59 -1.59
N ALA A 135 9.92 -7.44 -1.12
CA ALA A 135 10.72 -6.50 -0.33
C ALA A 135 11.07 -7.04 1.06
N SER A 136 10.14 -7.71 1.75
CA SER A 136 10.39 -8.31 3.08
C SER A 136 11.43 -9.44 3.04
N GLU A 137 11.57 -10.11 1.91
CA GLU A 137 12.57 -11.16 1.70
C GLU A 137 14.00 -10.61 1.56
N VAL A 138 14.13 -9.35 1.13
CA VAL A 138 15.43 -8.70 0.90
C VAL A 138 15.90 -7.90 2.09
N ILE A 139 14.99 -7.28 2.84
CA ILE A 139 15.34 -6.49 4.03
C ILE A 139 15.75 -7.42 5.17
N THR A 140 16.90 -7.14 5.78
CA THR A 140 17.45 -7.88 6.93
C THR A 140 17.53 -6.97 8.18
N LEU A 141 17.73 -7.58 9.36
CA LEU A 141 17.92 -6.86 10.62
C LEU A 141 19.02 -7.51 11.45
N GLY A 142 20.19 -6.87 11.56
CA GLY A 142 21.33 -7.21 12.44
C GLY A 142 21.93 -8.62 12.26
N THR A 143 21.27 -9.46 11.49
CA THR A 143 21.51 -10.88 11.25
C THR A 143 21.33 -11.11 9.76
N GLU A 144 22.10 -12.02 9.18
CA GLU A 144 21.92 -12.46 7.78
C GLU A 144 20.66 -13.31 7.58
N ILE A 145 19.65 -13.20 8.44
CA ILE A 145 18.37 -13.90 8.27
C ILE A 145 17.61 -13.22 7.13
N LYS A 146 17.91 -13.65 5.90
CA LYS A 146 17.08 -13.38 4.72
C LYS A 146 15.91 -14.37 4.75
N LEU A 147 14.69 -13.88 4.60
CA LEU A 147 13.54 -14.77 4.46
C LEU A 147 13.63 -15.53 3.14
N PHE A 148 13.16 -16.78 3.16
CA PHE A 148 13.12 -17.59 1.96
C PHE A 148 12.07 -17.05 0.99
N GLY A 149 12.47 -16.82 -0.26
CA GLY A 149 11.54 -16.51 -1.33
C GLY A 149 12.21 -16.01 -2.60
N ILE A 150 11.38 -15.56 -3.54
CA ILE A 150 11.84 -15.22 -4.88
C ILE A 150 12.57 -13.88 -4.93
N GLY A 151 12.23 -12.94 -4.03
CA GLY A 151 12.94 -11.68 -3.83
C GLY A 151 14.37 -11.90 -3.36
N SER A 152 14.56 -12.67 -2.29
CA SER A 152 15.90 -12.97 -1.76
C SER A 152 16.75 -13.79 -2.74
N LEU A 153 16.13 -14.73 -3.46
CA LEU A 153 16.79 -15.50 -4.53
C LEU A 153 17.28 -14.59 -5.66
N VAL A 154 16.41 -13.72 -6.19
CA VAL A 154 16.73 -12.83 -7.31
C VAL A 154 17.86 -11.86 -6.96
N VAL A 155 17.79 -11.22 -5.78
CA VAL A 155 18.82 -10.28 -5.34
C VAL A 155 20.14 -10.99 -5.07
N SER A 156 20.13 -12.10 -4.33
CA SER A 156 21.36 -12.83 -4.00
C SER A 156 22.02 -13.45 -5.23
N ALA A 157 21.24 -13.93 -6.21
CA ALA A 157 21.79 -14.42 -7.47
C ALA A 157 22.48 -13.30 -8.26
N PHE A 158 21.86 -12.10 -8.31
CA PHE A 158 22.45 -10.94 -8.96
C PHE A 158 23.74 -10.47 -8.27
N GLU A 159 23.74 -10.38 -6.94
CA GLU A 159 24.93 -10.04 -6.13
C GLU A 159 26.09 -11.04 -6.36
N ASN A 160 25.77 -12.31 -6.58
CA ASN A 160 26.73 -13.38 -6.88
C ASN A 160 27.13 -13.48 -8.36
N ASN A 161 26.73 -12.51 -9.21
CA ASN A 161 26.94 -12.53 -10.66
C ASN A 161 26.27 -13.70 -11.42
N ASP A 162 25.32 -14.39 -10.80
CA ASP A 162 24.48 -15.40 -11.45
C ASP A 162 23.24 -14.74 -12.06
N TYR A 163 23.48 -14.04 -13.18
CA TYR A 163 22.43 -13.33 -13.91
C TYR A 163 21.35 -14.27 -14.47
N ALA A 164 21.69 -15.52 -14.78
CA ALA A 164 20.75 -16.49 -15.31
C ALA A 164 19.68 -16.81 -14.27
N THR A 165 20.08 -17.16 -13.05
CA THR A 165 19.16 -17.43 -11.95
C THR A 165 18.36 -16.19 -11.56
N ALA A 166 18.99 -15.00 -11.55
CA ALA A 166 18.29 -13.75 -11.26
C ALA A 166 17.16 -13.47 -12.26
N TYR A 167 17.43 -13.53 -13.57
CA TYR A 167 16.41 -13.26 -14.58
C TYR A 167 15.34 -14.34 -14.67
N VAL A 168 15.71 -15.62 -14.50
CA VAL A 168 14.73 -16.72 -14.40
C VAL A 168 13.82 -16.53 -13.20
N GLY A 169 14.35 -16.13 -12.04
CA GLY A 169 13.57 -15.82 -10.85
C GLY A 169 12.59 -14.67 -11.07
N ILE A 170 13.01 -13.58 -11.73
CA ILE A 170 12.11 -12.46 -12.07
C ILE A 170 10.96 -12.94 -12.95
N VAL A 171 11.27 -13.65 -14.04
CA VAL A 171 10.25 -14.17 -14.97
C VAL A 171 9.30 -15.14 -14.26
N ALA A 172 9.83 -16.07 -13.48
CA ALA A 172 9.02 -17.03 -12.73
C ALA A 172 8.08 -16.34 -11.73
N GLY A 173 8.56 -15.34 -10.99
CA GLY A 173 7.76 -14.60 -10.02
C GLY A 173 6.64 -13.79 -10.68
N VAL A 174 6.94 -13.08 -11.76
CA VAL A 174 5.96 -12.31 -12.53
C VAL A 174 4.91 -13.22 -13.15
N LEU A 175 5.34 -14.32 -13.78
CA LEU A 175 4.42 -15.29 -14.38
C LEU A 175 3.55 -15.99 -13.34
N ALA A 176 4.09 -16.34 -12.17
CA ALA A 176 3.31 -16.93 -11.08
C ALA A 176 2.25 -15.95 -10.56
N ASN A 177 2.60 -14.68 -10.35
CA ASN A 177 1.65 -13.66 -9.92
C ASN A 177 0.58 -13.39 -10.98
N LEU A 178 0.96 -13.33 -12.26
CA LEU A 178 0.03 -13.14 -13.38
C LEU A 178 -0.89 -14.35 -13.56
N ALA A 179 -0.38 -15.58 -13.45
CA ALA A 179 -1.17 -16.80 -13.52
C ALA A 179 -2.22 -16.82 -12.42
N LEU A 180 -1.84 -16.52 -11.17
CA LEU A 180 -2.79 -16.43 -10.07
C LEU A 180 -3.87 -15.35 -10.33
N TYR A 181 -3.46 -14.20 -10.85
CA TYR A 181 -4.40 -13.15 -11.23
C TYR A 181 -5.42 -13.66 -12.28
N VAL A 182 -4.94 -14.25 -13.38
CA VAL A 182 -5.78 -14.68 -14.50
C VAL A 182 -6.70 -15.84 -14.12
N PHE A 183 -6.16 -16.88 -13.47
CA PHE A 183 -6.87 -18.13 -13.24
C PHE A 183 -7.71 -18.12 -11.95
N VAL A 184 -7.32 -17.35 -10.94
CA VAL A 184 -7.98 -17.35 -9.63
C VAL A 184 -8.66 -16.02 -9.36
N LEU A 185 -7.90 -14.93 -9.23
CA LEU A 185 -8.44 -13.68 -8.69
C LEU A 185 -9.46 -13.03 -9.62
N ARG A 186 -9.18 -12.99 -10.93
CA ARG A 186 -10.11 -12.45 -11.93
C ARG A 186 -11.45 -13.19 -11.90
N ARG A 187 -11.40 -14.53 -11.88
CA ARG A 187 -12.59 -15.38 -11.82
C ARG A 187 -13.43 -15.12 -10.57
N LEU A 188 -12.78 -14.99 -9.41
CA LEU A 188 -13.46 -14.68 -8.14
C LEU A 188 -14.18 -13.32 -8.17
N VAL A 189 -13.60 -12.32 -8.82
CA VAL A 189 -14.21 -10.97 -8.96
C VAL A 189 -15.39 -10.99 -9.94
N GLU A 190 -15.31 -11.78 -11.00
CA GLU A 190 -16.39 -11.91 -11.99
C GLU A 190 -17.57 -12.73 -11.44
N GLU A 191 -17.31 -13.88 -10.81
CA GLU A 191 -18.36 -14.80 -10.33
C GLU A 191 -18.94 -14.39 -8.97
N VAL A 192 -18.14 -13.76 -8.09
CA VAL A 192 -18.52 -13.39 -6.71
C VAL A 192 -19.21 -14.56 -5.98
N PRO A 193 -18.54 -15.71 -5.83
CA PRO A 193 -19.17 -16.92 -5.32
C PRO A 193 -19.67 -16.71 -3.88
N GLN A 194 -20.93 -17.08 -3.63
CA GLN A 194 -21.54 -16.95 -2.31
C GLN A 194 -21.00 -18.03 -1.37
N PRO A 195 -20.69 -17.69 -0.10
CA PRO A 195 -20.28 -18.70 0.87
C PRO A 195 -21.45 -19.66 1.16
N PRO A 196 -21.18 -20.94 1.45
CA PRO A 196 -22.22 -21.87 1.86
C PRO A 196 -22.89 -21.39 3.16
N ALA A 197 -24.19 -21.67 3.31
CA ALA A 197 -25.01 -21.16 4.43
C ALA A 197 -24.41 -21.46 5.82
N TYR A 198 -23.85 -22.66 6.01
CA TYR A 198 -23.19 -23.02 7.27
C TYR A 198 -22.02 -22.08 7.62
N LEU A 199 -21.28 -21.61 6.61
CA LEU A 199 -20.15 -20.71 6.79
C LEU A 199 -20.63 -19.29 7.11
N LEU A 200 -21.70 -18.83 6.47
CA LEU A 200 -22.34 -17.54 6.77
C LEU A 200 -22.76 -17.46 8.23
N GLU A 201 -23.29 -18.54 8.80
CA GLU A 201 -23.66 -18.58 10.21
C GLU A 201 -22.48 -18.54 11.18
N LYS A 202 -21.32 -19.10 10.80
CA LYS A 202 -20.08 -18.99 11.58
C LYS A 202 -19.48 -17.59 11.45
N LEU A 203 -19.47 -17.04 10.24
CA LEU A 203 -19.03 -15.68 9.96
C LEU A 203 -19.88 -14.66 10.71
N ALA A 204 -21.18 -14.89 10.88
CA ALA A 204 -22.04 -14.03 11.68
C ALA A 204 -21.56 -13.86 13.13
N VAL A 205 -21.09 -14.94 13.76
CA VAL A 205 -20.53 -14.88 15.12
C VAL A 205 -19.26 -14.05 15.15
N TRP A 206 -18.39 -14.23 14.16
CA TRP A 206 -17.16 -13.46 14.01
C TRP A 206 -17.42 -11.99 13.70
N VAL A 207 -18.37 -11.67 12.82
CA VAL A 207 -18.75 -10.28 12.51
C VAL A 207 -19.26 -9.56 13.77
N LYS A 208 -20.02 -10.26 14.62
CA LYS A 208 -20.56 -9.69 15.87
C LYS A 208 -19.49 -9.45 16.93
N HIS A 209 -18.61 -10.43 17.17
CA HIS A 209 -17.69 -10.40 18.34
C HIS A 209 -16.22 -10.22 17.98
N GLY A 210 -15.86 -10.39 16.70
CA GLY A 210 -14.49 -10.36 16.22
C GLY A 210 -13.81 -9.02 16.51
N PHE A 211 -14.55 -7.92 16.58
CA PHE A 211 -13.98 -6.63 16.97
C PHE A 211 -13.35 -6.67 18.36
N TYR A 212 -13.99 -7.32 19.33
CA TYR A 212 -13.45 -7.46 20.69
C TYR A 212 -12.23 -8.38 20.73
N VAL A 213 -12.23 -9.43 19.89
CA VAL A 213 -11.06 -10.32 19.73
C VAL A 213 -9.88 -9.56 19.15
N VAL A 214 -10.11 -8.78 18.07
CA VAL A 214 -9.09 -7.94 17.44
C VAL A 214 -8.58 -6.88 18.43
N LEU A 215 -9.48 -6.16 19.11
CA LEU A 215 -9.11 -5.15 20.09
C LEU A 215 -8.33 -5.76 21.26
N GLY A 216 -8.79 -6.90 21.79
CA GLY A 216 -8.08 -7.63 22.85
C GLY A 216 -6.69 -8.10 22.41
N GLY A 217 -6.56 -8.59 21.18
CA GLY A 217 -5.28 -8.97 20.58
C GLY A 217 -4.32 -7.79 20.44
N VAL A 218 -4.81 -6.63 19.97
CA VAL A 218 -4.02 -5.39 19.87
C VAL A 218 -3.58 -4.92 21.27
N VAL A 219 -4.49 -4.91 22.24
CA VAL A 219 -4.17 -4.51 23.62
C VAL A 219 -3.13 -5.45 24.23
N LEU A 220 -3.28 -6.76 24.05
CA LEU A 220 -2.32 -7.75 24.54
C LEU A 220 -0.95 -7.57 23.88
N PHE A 221 -0.92 -7.39 22.56
CA PHE A 221 0.32 -7.16 21.82
C PHE A 221 1.03 -5.89 22.32
N LEU A 222 0.30 -4.78 22.47
CA LEU A 222 0.86 -3.54 23.01
C LEU A 222 1.35 -3.70 24.46
N ALA A 223 0.58 -4.40 25.30
CA ALA A 223 0.98 -4.68 26.68
C ALA A 223 2.27 -5.51 26.74
N LEU A 224 2.41 -6.49 25.84
CA LEU A 224 3.61 -7.31 25.73
C LEU A 224 4.82 -6.48 25.28
N VAL A 225 4.66 -5.65 24.25
CA VAL A 225 5.70 -4.73 23.78
C VAL A 225 6.13 -3.78 24.90
N ILE A 226 5.17 -3.19 25.63
CA ILE A 226 5.44 -2.30 26.77
C ILE A 226 6.17 -3.08 27.87
N TYR A 227 5.75 -4.30 28.19
CA TYR A 227 6.40 -5.13 29.21
C TYR A 227 7.88 -5.38 28.88
N TYR A 228 8.20 -5.80 27.66
CA TYR A 228 9.60 -5.98 27.23
C TYR A 228 10.38 -4.66 27.17
N ALA A 229 9.72 -3.57 26.77
CA ALA A 229 10.33 -2.24 26.79
C ALA A 229 10.66 -1.78 28.21
N LEU A 230 9.82 -2.09 29.20
CA LEU A 230 10.06 -1.76 30.61
C LEU A 230 11.16 -2.61 31.26
N GLN A 231 11.38 -3.84 30.77
CA GLN A 231 12.48 -4.69 31.22
C GLN A 231 13.85 -4.25 30.69
N SER A 232 13.87 -3.50 29.59
CA SER A 232 15.08 -2.89 29.05
C SER A 232 15.23 -1.48 29.66
N PRO A 233 16.15 -1.26 30.61
CA PRO A 233 16.27 0.05 31.25
C PRO A 233 16.55 1.11 30.18
N ILE A 234 15.76 2.19 30.14
CA ILE A 234 16.08 3.36 29.34
C ILE A 234 17.36 3.94 29.93
N SER A 235 18.47 3.63 29.30
CA SER A 235 19.79 4.11 29.67
C SER A 235 20.13 5.36 28.86
N MET A 236 21.04 6.19 29.38
CA MET A 236 21.52 7.37 28.64
C MET A 236 22.02 7.04 27.22
N PRO A 237 22.73 5.91 26.99
CA PRO A 237 23.08 5.46 25.64
C PRO A 237 21.88 5.30 24.70
N VAL A 238 20.77 4.73 25.16
CA VAL A 238 19.56 4.55 24.33
C VAL A 238 18.95 5.90 23.94
N LEU A 239 18.93 6.87 24.85
CA LEU A 239 18.45 8.23 24.55
C LEU A 239 19.38 8.96 23.56
N GLU A 240 20.69 8.78 23.71
CA GLU A 240 21.69 9.31 22.78
C GLU A 240 21.55 8.68 21.39
N ASP A 241 21.37 7.36 21.31
CA ASP A 241 21.14 6.64 20.06
C ASP A 241 19.82 7.05 19.40
N LEU A 242 18.75 7.25 20.17
CA LEU A 242 17.48 7.78 19.66
C LEU A 242 17.62 9.21 19.13
N TRP A 243 18.36 10.06 19.84
CA TRP A 243 18.61 11.44 19.42
C TRP A 243 19.48 11.51 18.17
N ARG A 244 20.58 10.75 18.14
CA ARG A 244 21.45 10.61 16.97
C ARG A 244 20.66 10.08 15.77
N GLY A 245 19.83 9.06 16.02
CA GLY A 245 18.88 8.53 15.06
C GLY A 245 17.97 9.59 14.48
N PHE A 246 17.30 10.33 15.36
CA PHE A 246 16.39 11.42 14.97
C PHE A 246 17.10 12.49 14.13
N VAL A 247 18.27 12.96 14.56
CA VAL A 247 19.05 13.96 13.84
C VAL A 247 19.45 13.46 12.46
N ASN A 248 20.02 12.25 12.35
CA ASN A 248 20.40 11.65 11.08
C ASN A 248 19.20 11.47 10.15
N SER A 249 18.08 10.93 10.68
CA SER A 249 16.84 10.79 9.91
C SER A 249 16.33 12.13 9.38
N VAL A 250 16.38 13.20 10.19
CA VAL A 250 15.99 14.54 9.77
C VAL A 250 16.94 15.07 8.69
N LEU A 251 18.24 14.87 8.83
CA LEU A 251 19.25 15.31 7.86
C LEU A 251 19.16 14.59 6.52
N ASP A 252 18.82 13.30 6.53
CA ASP A 252 18.72 12.48 5.31
C ASP A 252 17.35 12.58 4.64
N SER A 253 16.31 12.96 5.39
CA SER A 253 14.94 13.12 4.88
C SER A 253 14.79 14.03 3.65
N PRO A 254 15.53 15.15 3.47
CA PRO A 254 15.37 16.02 2.31
C PRO A 254 15.76 15.34 1.00
N TYR A 255 16.74 14.43 1.02
CA TYR A 255 17.15 13.69 -0.18
C TYR A 255 16.04 12.75 -0.66
N SER A 256 15.49 11.95 0.25
CA SER A 256 14.35 11.08 -0.06
C SER A 256 13.12 11.90 -0.47
N PHE A 257 12.85 13.00 0.22
CA PHE A 257 11.75 13.90 -0.10
C PHE A 257 11.89 14.49 -1.51
N ALA A 258 13.09 14.92 -1.90
CA ALA A 258 13.39 15.44 -3.23
C ALA A 258 13.18 14.38 -4.31
N ARG A 259 13.61 13.12 -4.08
CA ARG A 259 13.37 12.00 -5.01
C ARG A 259 11.89 11.70 -5.17
N VAL A 260 11.15 11.64 -4.07
CA VAL A 260 9.69 11.43 -4.10
C VAL A 260 9.01 12.53 -4.91
N LEU A 261 9.33 13.80 -4.67
CA LEU A 261 8.77 14.92 -5.45
C LEU A 261 9.16 14.85 -6.94
N THR A 262 10.42 14.49 -7.23
CA THR A 262 10.94 14.36 -8.59
C THR A 262 10.16 13.28 -9.35
N VAL A 263 9.97 12.12 -8.73
CA VAL A 263 9.25 11.00 -9.32
C VAL A 263 7.76 11.32 -9.48
N LEU A 264 7.13 12.03 -8.53
CA LEU A 264 5.77 12.53 -8.71
C LEU A 264 5.67 13.49 -9.90
N GLY A 265 6.63 14.40 -10.05
CA GLY A 265 6.74 15.30 -11.19
C GLY A 265 6.88 14.55 -12.52
N ILE A 266 7.76 13.55 -12.58
CA ILE A 266 7.93 12.65 -13.73
C ILE A 266 6.61 11.93 -14.03
N SER A 267 5.92 11.42 -13.01
CA SER A 267 4.65 10.71 -13.20
C SER A 267 3.55 11.59 -13.78
N ALA A 268 3.46 12.85 -13.37
CA ALA A 268 2.53 13.82 -13.96
C ALA A 268 2.93 14.21 -15.39
N ALA A 269 4.23 14.42 -15.62
CA ALA A 269 4.78 14.79 -16.92
C ALA A 269 4.62 13.67 -17.97
N LEU A 270 4.64 12.40 -17.55
CA LEU A 270 4.31 11.26 -18.40
C LEU A 270 2.79 11.07 -18.52
N GLY A 271 2.06 11.20 -17.42
CA GLY A 271 0.63 10.90 -17.38
C GLY A 271 -0.26 11.86 -18.16
N LEU A 272 0.01 13.17 -18.13
CA LEU A 272 -0.79 14.15 -18.87
C LEU A 272 -0.70 13.95 -20.40
N PRO A 273 0.48 13.78 -21.02
CA PRO A 273 0.58 13.40 -22.42
C PRO A 273 -0.07 12.06 -22.74
N THR A 274 0.07 11.05 -21.88
CA THR A 274 -0.60 9.75 -22.07
C THR A 274 -2.12 9.91 -22.10
N LEU A 275 -2.69 10.68 -21.17
CA LEU A 275 -4.11 11.00 -21.17
C LEU A 275 -4.52 11.75 -22.45
N ALA A 276 -3.76 12.77 -22.85
CA ALA A 276 -4.00 13.53 -24.08
C ALA A 276 -4.04 12.61 -25.32
N ALA A 277 -3.11 11.66 -25.40
CA ALA A 277 -3.04 10.70 -26.49
C ALA A 277 -4.26 9.76 -26.49
N VAL A 278 -4.67 9.25 -25.32
CA VAL A 278 -5.83 8.37 -25.18
C VAL A 278 -7.15 9.10 -25.47
N VAL A 279 -7.31 10.35 -25.03
CA VAL A 279 -8.48 11.18 -25.34
C VAL A 279 -8.62 11.37 -26.85
N LYS A 280 -7.52 11.71 -27.55
CA LYS A 280 -7.53 11.91 -29.00
C LYS A 280 -7.66 10.60 -29.78
N ARG A 281 -7.12 9.50 -29.25
CA ARG A 281 -7.11 8.17 -29.88
C ARG A 281 -7.54 7.12 -28.87
N PRO A 282 -8.86 6.90 -28.70
CA PRO A 282 -9.43 5.90 -27.79
C PRO A 282 -8.83 4.49 -27.88
N ARG A 283 -8.34 4.09 -29.06
CA ARG A 283 -7.73 2.77 -29.28
C ARG A 283 -6.44 2.56 -28.49
N LEU A 284 -5.76 3.62 -28.06
CA LEU A 284 -4.53 3.53 -27.27
C LEU A 284 -4.79 3.10 -25.81
N GLU A 285 -6.01 3.26 -25.30
CA GLU A 285 -6.33 2.98 -23.89
C GLU A 285 -5.97 1.55 -23.50
N LEU A 286 -6.34 0.56 -24.33
CA LEU A 286 -6.03 -0.84 -24.07
C LEU A 286 -4.52 -1.07 -23.96
N GLY A 287 -3.74 -0.52 -24.89
CA GLY A 287 -2.29 -0.65 -24.87
C GLY A 287 -1.66 0.00 -23.64
N VAL A 288 -2.13 1.18 -23.24
CA VAL A 288 -1.67 1.85 -22.02
C VAL A 288 -2.00 1.02 -20.79
N LEU A 289 -3.25 0.56 -20.65
CA LEU A 289 -3.68 -0.26 -19.50
C LEU A 289 -2.89 -1.57 -19.38
N ILE A 290 -2.60 -2.23 -20.51
CA ILE A 290 -1.77 -3.44 -20.53
C ILE A 290 -0.34 -3.10 -20.06
N SER A 291 0.28 -2.05 -20.59
CA SER A 291 1.62 -1.63 -20.18
C SER A 291 1.70 -1.28 -18.69
N LEU A 292 0.70 -0.56 -18.17
CA LEU A 292 0.63 -0.25 -16.74
C LEU A 292 0.45 -1.51 -15.88
N SER A 293 -0.31 -2.49 -16.37
CA SER A 293 -0.53 -3.76 -15.67
C SER A 293 0.74 -4.61 -15.63
N ILE A 294 1.53 -4.61 -16.70
CA ILE A 294 2.85 -5.25 -16.72
C ILE A 294 3.78 -4.54 -15.74
N LEU A 295 3.88 -3.22 -15.82
CA LEU A 295 4.75 -2.43 -14.95
C LEU A 295 4.38 -2.57 -13.47
N SER A 296 3.08 -2.64 -13.15
CA SER A 296 2.60 -2.83 -11.77
C SER A 296 2.79 -4.25 -11.25
N SER A 297 2.90 -5.23 -12.14
CA SER A 297 3.11 -6.63 -11.76
C SER A 297 4.53 -6.94 -11.31
N VAL A 298 5.49 -6.08 -11.63
CA VAL A 298 6.91 -6.26 -11.30
C VAL A 298 7.25 -5.47 -10.05
N PRO A 299 7.61 -6.13 -8.93
CA PRO A 299 8.08 -5.44 -7.73
C PRO A 299 9.35 -4.63 -7.99
N ALA A 300 9.53 -3.51 -7.28
CA ALA A 300 10.72 -2.67 -7.44
C ALA A 300 12.03 -3.46 -7.20
N VAL A 301 12.02 -4.42 -6.30
CA VAL A 301 13.15 -5.33 -6.04
C VAL A 301 13.61 -6.05 -7.31
N PHE A 302 12.68 -6.51 -8.15
CA PHE A 302 13.01 -7.21 -9.40
C PHE A 302 13.58 -6.27 -10.47
N LEU A 303 13.32 -4.96 -10.36
CA LEU A 303 13.90 -3.99 -11.26
C LEU A 303 15.38 -3.73 -10.97
N TYR A 304 15.83 -3.97 -9.73
CA TYR A 304 17.23 -3.74 -9.38
C TYR A 304 18.19 -4.53 -10.27
N PRO A 305 18.10 -5.87 -10.40
CA PRO A 305 18.95 -6.63 -11.33
C PRO A 305 18.85 -6.20 -12.79
N LEU A 306 17.67 -5.71 -13.22
CA LEU A 306 17.45 -5.31 -14.60
C LEU A 306 18.16 -3.99 -14.95
N PHE A 307 18.23 -3.05 -14.02
CA PHE A 307 18.77 -1.71 -14.28
C PHE A 307 20.14 -1.44 -13.68
N ALA A 308 20.51 -2.11 -12.58
CA ALA A 308 21.77 -1.85 -11.87
C ALA A 308 23.03 -2.19 -12.67
N SER A 309 22.88 -2.99 -13.75
CA SER A 309 23.98 -3.31 -14.66
C SER A 309 24.43 -2.14 -15.53
N PHE A 310 23.55 -1.14 -15.78
CA PHE A 310 23.85 0.01 -16.63
C PHE A 310 23.47 1.38 -16.06
N VAL A 311 22.74 1.43 -14.94
CA VAL A 311 22.41 2.67 -14.21
C VAL A 311 22.86 2.54 -12.76
N LYS A 312 23.43 3.60 -12.17
CA LYS A 312 23.89 3.64 -10.77
C LYS A 312 23.47 4.95 -10.09
N GLY A 313 23.56 4.98 -8.75
CA GLY A 313 23.32 6.16 -7.94
C GLY A 313 21.90 6.72 -8.10
N GLU A 314 21.79 8.05 -8.19
CA GLU A 314 20.50 8.76 -8.24
C GLU A 314 19.56 8.28 -9.35
N ALA A 315 20.11 8.01 -10.54
CA ALA A 315 19.30 7.56 -11.66
C ALA A 315 18.70 6.16 -11.39
N LEU A 316 19.44 5.27 -10.73
CA LEU A 316 18.94 3.95 -10.36
C LEU A 316 17.84 4.09 -9.31
N ALA A 317 18.06 4.89 -8.26
CA ALA A 317 17.05 5.15 -7.24
C ALA A 317 15.73 5.65 -7.86
N LEU A 318 15.79 6.66 -8.75
CA LEU A 318 14.60 7.18 -9.44
C LEU A 318 13.90 6.11 -10.29
N VAL A 319 14.64 5.28 -11.02
CA VAL A 319 14.07 4.20 -11.84
C VAL A 319 13.33 3.17 -10.98
N LEU A 320 13.87 2.80 -9.82
CA LEU A 320 13.22 1.86 -8.90
C LEU A 320 11.94 2.44 -8.25
N LEU A 321 11.83 3.77 -8.15
CA LEU A 321 10.63 4.46 -7.64
C LEU A 321 9.51 4.63 -8.70
N ILE A 322 9.84 4.58 -10.00
CA ILE A 322 8.89 4.84 -11.09
C ILE A 322 7.63 3.95 -11.06
N PRO A 323 7.71 2.62 -10.87
CA PRO A 323 6.50 1.78 -10.86
C PRO A 323 5.53 2.17 -9.75
N GLY A 324 6.07 2.53 -8.58
CA GLY A 324 5.30 2.96 -7.42
C GLY A 324 4.61 4.32 -7.57
N SER A 325 4.78 5.01 -8.71
CA SER A 325 4.23 6.34 -8.96
C SER A 325 3.52 6.45 -10.30
N VAL A 326 4.19 6.15 -11.41
CA VAL A 326 3.67 6.28 -12.78
C VAL A 326 2.43 5.43 -12.96
N VAL A 327 2.41 4.20 -12.45
CA VAL A 327 1.24 3.32 -12.52
C VAL A 327 0.01 4.00 -11.91
N TYR A 328 0.13 4.49 -10.68
CA TYR A 328 -1.01 5.08 -9.97
C TYR A 328 -1.45 6.41 -10.58
N THR A 329 -0.51 7.28 -10.95
CA THR A 329 -0.82 8.58 -11.55
C THR A 329 -1.51 8.42 -12.90
N VAL A 330 -0.98 7.57 -13.79
CA VAL A 330 -1.54 7.36 -15.13
C VAL A 330 -2.89 6.65 -15.03
N PHE A 331 -3.02 5.60 -14.20
CA PHE A 331 -4.27 4.86 -14.06
C PHE A 331 -5.42 5.76 -13.57
N ASN A 332 -5.17 6.62 -12.57
CA ASN A 332 -6.15 7.59 -12.10
C ASN A 332 -6.47 8.65 -13.16
N LEU A 333 -5.47 9.17 -13.87
CA LEU A 333 -5.67 10.14 -14.94
C LEU A 333 -6.53 9.61 -16.09
N LEU A 334 -6.40 8.34 -16.46
CA LEU A 334 -7.22 7.73 -17.52
C LEU A 334 -8.73 7.81 -17.24
N ALA A 335 -9.13 7.81 -15.97
CA ALA A 335 -10.53 7.99 -15.59
C ALA A 335 -11.08 9.37 -16.02
N ALA A 336 -10.23 10.39 -16.13
CA ALA A 336 -10.60 11.74 -16.58
C ALA A 336 -10.99 11.80 -18.06
N ARG A 337 -10.70 10.76 -18.86
CA ARG A 337 -10.93 10.75 -20.31
C ARG A 337 -12.36 11.16 -20.68
N ARG A 338 -13.35 10.71 -19.91
CA ARG A 338 -14.77 10.97 -20.17
C ARG A 338 -15.18 12.41 -19.87
N ASP A 339 -14.41 13.10 -19.04
CA ASP A 339 -14.71 14.46 -18.57
C ASP A 339 -14.03 15.53 -19.44
N VAL A 340 -13.13 15.14 -20.36
CA VAL A 340 -12.48 16.07 -21.30
C VAL A 340 -13.44 16.39 -22.46
N PRO A 341 -13.83 17.67 -22.68
CA PRO A 341 -14.83 18.05 -23.68
C PRO A 341 -14.23 18.11 -25.11
N LEU A 342 -13.88 16.95 -25.65
CA LEU A 342 -13.15 16.84 -26.93
C LEU A 342 -13.90 17.46 -28.12
N GLU A 343 -15.24 17.43 -28.12
CA GLU A 343 -16.04 18.02 -29.19
C GLU A 343 -15.93 19.55 -29.23
N LEU A 344 -15.87 20.22 -28.07
CA LEU A 344 -15.60 21.65 -27.99
C LEU A 344 -14.17 21.97 -28.47
N VAL A 345 -13.19 21.16 -28.05
CA VAL A 345 -11.79 21.30 -28.50
C VAL A 345 -11.70 21.25 -30.03
N LYS A 346 -12.41 20.31 -30.67
CA LYS A 346 -12.45 20.20 -32.14
C LYS A 346 -13.18 21.38 -32.78
N ALA A 347 -14.33 21.78 -32.24
CA ALA A 347 -15.14 22.87 -32.78
C ALA A 347 -14.39 24.22 -32.78
N TYR A 348 -13.72 24.52 -31.67
CA TYR A 348 -12.92 25.75 -31.51
C TYR A 348 -11.48 25.61 -32.01
N ARG A 349 -11.11 24.45 -32.59
CA ARG A 349 -9.75 24.14 -33.08
C ARG A 349 -8.65 24.43 -32.04
N ILE A 350 -8.93 24.13 -30.77
CA ILE A 350 -8.00 24.37 -29.67
C ILE A 350 -6.85 23.35 -29.75
N GLY A 351 -5.62 23.85 -29.78
CA GLY A 351 -4.41 23.05 -29.92
C GLY A 351 -3.25 23.52 -29.04
N GLY A 352 -2.12 22.82 -29.16
CA GLY A 352 -0.87 23.18 -28.50
C GLY A 352 -0.98 23.31 -26.98
N VAL A 353 -0.30 24.31 -26.42
CA VAL A 353 -0.24 24.58 -24.98
C VAL A 353 -1.61 24.97 -24.41
N VAL A 354 -2.46 25.65 -25.20
CA VAL A 354 -3.80 26.06 -24.77
C VAL A 354 -4.66 24.84 -24.44
N TYR A 355 -4.60 23.79 -25.25
CA TYR A 355 -5.30 22.53 -24.95
C TYR A 355 -4.87 21.94 -23.60
N TYR A 356 -3.56 21.93 -23.30
CA TYR A 356 -3.07 21.39 -22.04
C TYR A 356 -3.49 22.23 -20.84
N LEU A 357 -3.22 23.54 -20.87
CA LEU A 357 -3.42 24.43 -19.72
C LEU A 357 -4.88 24.78 -19.45
N HIS A 358 -5.71 24.93 -20.49
CA HIS A 358 -7.07 25.44 -20.35
C HIS A 358 -8.16 24.38 -20.55
N VAL A 359 -7.80 23.17 -21.00
CA VAL A 359 -8.78 22.09 -21.18
C VAL A 359 -8.37 20.85 -20.43
N LEU A 360 -7.22 20.26 -20.77
CA LEU A 360 -6.84 18.94 -20.26
C LEU A 360 -6.54 18.97 -18.76
N ILE A 361 -5.65 19.86 -18.30
CA ILE A 361 -5.28 19.96 -16.88
C ILE A 361 -6.50 20.32 -16.04
N PRO A 362 -7.28 21.37 -16.36
CA PRO A 362 -8.56 21.65 -15.72
C PRO A 362 -9.48 20.44 -15.57
N ALA A 363 -9.80 19.76 -16.68
CA ALA A 363 -10.72 18.63 -16.68
C ALA A 363 -10.17 17.41 -15.92
N SER A 364 -8.85 17.22 -15.92
CA SER A 364 -8.19 16.09 -15.26
C SER A 364 -7.70 16.39 -13.85
N PHE A 365 -7.82 17.64 -13.36
CA PHE A 365 -7.20 18.08 -12.11
C PHE A 365 -7.58 17.21 -10.89
N PRO A 366 -8.87 16.84 -10.67
CA PRO A 366 -9.23 15.97 -9.54
C PRO A 366 -8.60 14.58 -9.62
N TYR A 367 -8.51 14.05 -10.84
CA TYR A 367 -7.91 12.75 -11.11
C TYR A 367 -6.39 12.79 -10.98
N LEU A 368 -5.75 13.88 -11.41
CA LEU A 368 -4.32 14.12 -11.22
C LEU A 368 -3.98 14.18 -9.73
N VAL A 369 -4.72 14.97 -8.95
CA VAL A 369 -4.50 15.08 -7.49
C VAL A 369 -4.69 13.73 -6.80
N THR A 370 -5.74 12.99 -7.15
CA THR A 370 -5.98 11.65 -6.59
C THR A 370 -4.88 10.66 -6.98
N GLY A 371 -4.43 10.70 -8.23
CA GLY A 371 -3.34 9.88 -8.74
C GLY A 371 -2.01 10.17 -8.04
N LEU A 372 -1.65 11.45 -7.90
CA LEU A 372 -0.42 11.87 -7.24
C LEU A 372 -0.43 11.59 -5.73
N LEU A 373 -1.59 11.74 -5.06
CA LEU A 373 -1.75 11.33 -3.66
C LEU A 373 -1.54 9.82 -3.48
N THR A 374 -2.04 9.01 -4.41
CA THR A 374 -1.85 7.55 -4.37
C THR A 374 -0.38 7.19 -4.64
N ALA A 375 0.22 7.82 -5.66
CA ALA A 375 1.62 7.66 -6.01
C ALA A 375 2.58 8.11 -4.89
N TRP A 376 2.21 9.12 -4.09
CA TRP A 376 2.99 9.59 -2.95
C TRP A 376 3.23 8.48 -1.93
N GLY A 377 2.18 7.73 -1.57
CA GLY A 377 2.32 6.60 -0.64
C GLY A 377 3.20 5.49 -1.20
N GLY A 378 3.07 5.17 -2.49
CA GLY A 378 3.92 4.19 -3.17
C GLY A 378 5.38 4.61 -3.24
N ALA A 379 5.66 5.88 -3.56
CA ALA A 379 7.01 6.42 -3.68
C ALA A 379 7.77 6.39 -2.34
N TRP A 380 7.14 6.76 -1.23
CA TRP A 380 7.76 6.66 0.11
C TRP A 380 8.05 5.21 0.52
N ASN A 381 7.17 4.26 0.20
CA ASN A 381 7.49 2.85 0.45
C ASN A 381 8.66 2.38 -0.40
N ALA A 382 8.70 2.79 -1.67
CA ALA A 382 9.79 2.43 -2.58
C ALA A 382 11.15 3.00 -2.14
N THR A 383 11.23 4.20 -1.55
CA THR A 383 12.52 4.76 -1.09
C THR A 383 13.23 3.88 -0.06
N VAL A 384 12.49 3.19 0.81
CA VAL A 384 13.07 2.33 1.87
C VAL A 384 13.87 1.17 1.28
N VAL A 385 13.53 0.71 0.07
CA VAL A 385 14.22 -0.38 -0.61
C VAL A 385 15.14 0.12 -1.72
N ALA A 386 14.71 1.13 -2.46
CA ALA A 386 15.45 1.65 -3.61
C ALA A 386 16.72 2.40 -3.22
N GLU A 387 16.71 3.16 -2.13
CA GLU A 387 17.88 3.96 -1.75
C GLU A 387 19.07 3.10 -1.28
N PRO A 388 18.88 2.08 -0.40
CA PRO A 388 19.95 1.14 -0.08
C PRO A 388 20.49 0.39 -1.31
N LEU A 389 19.59 -0.11 -2.18
CA LEU A 389 19.99 -0.85 -3.39
C LEU A 389 20.75 0.04 -4.40
N ALA A 390 20.43 1.32 -4.45
CA ALA A 390 21.08 2.26 -5.36
C ALA A 390 22.35 2.90 -4.78
N ASP A 391 22.68 2.64 -3.52
CA ASP A 391 23.82 3.21 -2.78
C ASP A 391 23.83 4.75 -2.84
N VAL A 392 22.71 5.37 -2.42
CA VAL A 392 22.54 6.84 -2.40
C VAL A 392 22.23 7.36 -1.00
N THR A 393 22.54 8.62 -0.70
CA THR A 393 22.16 9.23 0.59
C THR A 393 20.66 9.44 0.68
N GLY A 394 20.03 9.05 1.79
CA GLY A 394 18.60 9.25 2.02
C GLY A 394 18.12 8.51 3.24
N LEU A 395 16.90 8.84 3.68
CA LEU A 395 16.28 8.24 4.85
C LEU A 395 16.13 6.73 4.71
N GLY A 396 15.83 6.23 3.51
CA GLY A 396 15.79 4.79 3.22
C GLY A 396 17.15 4.12 3.37
N SER A 397 18.22 4.74 2.88
CA SER A 397 19.60 4.23 3.06
C SER A 397 20.04 4.26 4.52
N TYR A 398 19.73 5.33 5.25
CA TYR A 398 19.99 5.40 6.68
C TYR A 398 19.27 4.28 7.44
N MET A 399 18.00 4.02 7.09
CA MET A 399 17.23 2.91 7.65
C MET A 399 17.83 1.55 7.29
N GLY A 400 18.27 1.35 6.05
CA GLY A 400 18.97 0.15 5.61
C GLY A 400 20.23 -0.11 6.45
N SER A 401 21.12 0.88 6.53
CA SER A 401 22.35 0.75 7.32
C SER A 401 22.09 0.64 8.83
N ALA A 402 21.04 1.28 9.36
CA ALA A 402 20.62 1.10 10.75
C ALA A 402 20.10 -0.32 11.00
N ALA A 403 19.34 -0.88 10.06
CA ALA A 403 18.85 -2.26 10.12
C ALA A 403 20.01 -3.27 10.08
N GLU A 404 20.98 -3.09 9.19
CA GLU A 404 22.18 -3.95 9.10
C GLU A 404 22.99 -3.94 10.40
N ARG A 405 23.11 -2.79 11.07
CA ARG A 405 23.80 -2.67 12.36
C ARG A 405 22.96 -3.13 13.57
N GLY A 406 21.68 -3.47 13.38
CA GLY A 406 20.76 -3.74 14.48
C GLY A 406 20.46 -2.51 15.36
N ASP A 407 20.62 -1.30 14.81
CA ASP A 407 20.35 -0.03 15.50
C ASP A 407 18.83 0.24 15.57
N VAL A 408 18.17 -0.44 16.52
CA VAL A 408 16.71 -0.35 16.73
C VAL A 408 16.29 1.08 17.10
N ALA A 409 17.11 1.82 17.85
CA ALA A 409 16.84 3.21 18.22
C ALA A 409 16.83 4.12 16.98
N GLY A 410 17.85 4.01 16.11
CA GLY A 410 17.92 4.72 14.84
C GLY A 410 16.74 4.39 13.91
N LEU A 411 16.33 3.13 13.84
CA LEU A 411 15.16 2.68 13.09
C LEU A 411 13.85 3.28 13.62
N LEU A 412 13.64 3.23 14.94
CA LEU A 412 12.47 3.83 15.60
C LEU A 412 12.38 5.33 15.30
N ALA A 413 13.49 6.05 15.46
CA ALA A 413 13.56 7.47 15.16
C ALA A 413 13.25 7.75 13.67
N SER A 414 13.79 6.94 12.76
CA SER A 414 13.55 7.06 11.32
C SER A 414 12.08 6.87 10.96
N VAL A 415 11.42 5.84 11.49
CA VAL A 415 9.99 5.57 11.27
C VAL A 415 9.15 6.75 11.75
N LEU A 416 9.47 7.31 12.92
CA LEU A 416 8.77 8.48 13.47
C LEU A 416 8.95 9.72 12.59
N VAL A 417 10.16 10.00 12.13
CA VAL A 417 10.45 11.12 11.22
C VAL A 417 9.71 10.94 9.90
N MET A 418 9.82 9.77 9.28
CA MET A 418 9.17 9.44 8.01
C MET A 418 7.64 9.58 8.11
N THR A 419 7.04 8.98 9.15
CA THR A 419 5.59 9.06 9.40
C THR A 419 5.15 10.50 9.63
N SER A 420 5.92 11.27 10.41
CA SER A 420 5.61 12.67 10.69
C SER A 420 5.61 13.52 9.42
N ILE A 421 6.57 13.30 8.52
CA ILE A 421 6.64 13.95 7.21
C ILE A 421 5.41 13.59 6.38
N VAL A 422 5.13 12.28 6.20
CA VAL A 422 4.01 11.82 5.38
C VAL A 422 2.68 12.35 5.91
N VAL A 423 2.42 12.25 7.21
CA VAL A 423 1.19 12.76 7.84
C VAL A 423 1.08 14.28 7.72
N ALA A 424 2.18 15.01 7.92
CA ALA A 424 2.20 16.47 7.79
C ALA A 424 1.85 16.90 6.35
N VAL A 425 2.42 16.26 5.34
CA VAL A 425 2.11 16.56 3.94
C VAL A 425 0.67 16.15 3.59
N ASN A 426 0.21 14.96 4.04
CA ASN A 426 -1.17 14.51 3.85
C ASN A 426 -2.18 15.54 4.39
N LYS A 427 -1.97 16.03 5.61
CA LYS A 427 -2.88 17.00 6.24
C LYS A 427 -2.76 18.42 5.68
N ARG A 428 -1.56 18.89 5.35
CA ARG A 428 -1.32 20.30 4.99
C ARG A 428 -1.40 20.57 3.50
N VAL A 429 -0.97 19.62 2.67
CA VAL A 429 -0.85 19.79 1.22
C VAL A 429 -1.94 19.00 0.52
N TRP A 430 -1.95 17.68 0.67
CA TRP A 430 -2.86 16.80 -0.08
C TRP A 430 -4.33 17.07 0.22
N LYS A 431 -4.70 17.22 1.50
CA LYS A 431 -6.07 17.55 1.89
C LYS A 431 -6.54 18.86 1.22
N LYS A 432 -5.70 19.90 1.21
CA LYS A 432 -6.04 21.18 0.58
C LYS A 432 -6.17 21.07 -0.94
N LEU A 433 -5.28 20.33 -1.60
CA LEU A 433 -5.35 20.07 -3.03
C LEU A 433 -6.61 19.29 -3.41
N TYR A 434 -6.98 18.30 -2.59
CA TYR A 434 -8.19 17.51 -2.78
C TYR A 434 -9.46 18.35 -2.60
N GLU A 435 -9.53 19.19 -1.56
CA GLU A 435 -10.64 20.14 -1.35
C GLU A 435 -10.73 21.19 -2.47
N ALA A 436 -9.58 21.66 -2.98
CA ALA A 436 -9.54 22.51 -4.16
C ALA A 436 -10.10 21.78 -5.37
N ALA A 437 -9.67 20.55 -5.65
CA ALA A 437 -10.17 19.74 -6.75
C ALA A 437 -11.67 19.43 -6.66
N ALA A 438 -12.21 19.20 -5.45
CA ALA A 438 -13.64 18.95 -5.26
C ALA A 438 -14.50 20.15 -5.70
N ARG A 439 -14.03 21.38 -5.44
CA ARG A 439 -14.71 22.62 -5.88
C ARG A 439 -14.70 22.84 -7.39
N TRP A 440 -13.87 22.13 -8.14
CA TRP A 440 -13.84 22.23 -9.60
C TRP A 440 -14.94 21.40 -10.28
N ARG A 441 -15.58 20.48 -9.54
CA ARG A 441 -16.73 19.68 -10.03
C ARG A 441 -18.09 20.35 -9.80
N SER A 442 -18.16 21.32 -8.90
CA SER A 442 -19.34 22.16 -8.62
C SER A 442 -19.30 23.42 -9.45
#